data_AF-A0A4V1ZW93-F1
#
_entry.id   AF-A0A4V1ZW93-F1
#
_cell.length_a   1.000
_cell.length_b   1.000
_cell.length_c   1.000
_cell.angle_alpha   90.00
_cell.angle_beta   90.00
_cell.angle_gamma   90.00
#
_symmetry.space_group_name_H-M   'P 1'
#
loop_
_entity.id
_entity.type
_entity.pdbx_description
1 polymer ?
#
loop_
_entity_poly.entity_id
_entity_poly.type
_entity_poly.pdbx_seq_one_letter_code
_entity_poly.pdbx_strand_id
1 'polypeptide(L)'
;MFNIILFGPPGSGKGTQSEKLIESYGLVHLSTGNLLREEIANQTRLGLSAKDYMDRGQLVPDEVVIGMIRSSIDNNPSAGGFLFDGFPRTVAQSIALDNLLAEKNAQIDLFLAL
;
A
#
# COMPACT_ATOMS: atom_id res chain seq x y z
N MET A 1 11.65 -7.16 8.10
CA MET A 1 10.22 -6.91 7.83
C MET A 1 9.69 -8.07 7.01
N PHE A 2 8.46 -8.52 7.26
CA PHE A 2 7.76 -9.53 6.47
C PHE A 2 6.68 -8.86 5.60
N ASN A 3 6.88 -8.82 4.30
CA ASN A 3 6.07 -8.04 3.37
C ASN A 3 5.23 -8.93 2.46
N ILE A 4 3.92 -8.72 2.47
CA ILE A 4 2.95 -9.57 1.79
C ILE A 4 2.12 -8.73 0.83
N ILE A 5 1.97 -9.19 -0.40
CA ILE A 5 0.94 -8.70 -1.32
C ILE A 5 -0.26 -9.63 -1.25
N LEU A 6 -1.45 -9.06 -1.09
CA LEU A 6 -2.70 -9.82 -1.05
C LEU A 6 -3.67 -9.37 -2.15
N PHE A 7 -4.05 -10.32 -3.00
CA PHE A 7 -4.99 -10.14 -4.10
C PHE A 7 -6.19 -11.08 -3.98
N GLY A 8 -7.33 -10.63 -4.48
CA GLY A 8 -8.54 -11.44 -4.57
C GLY A 8 -9.74 -10.62 -5.04
N PRO A 9 -10.71 -11.22 -5.75
CA PRO A 9 -11.92 -10.53 -6.18
C PRO A 9 -12.79 -10.14 -4.97
N PRO A 10 -13.77 -9.23 -5.16
CA PRO A 10 -14.78 -8.97 -4.15
C PRO A 10 -15.47 -10.26 -3.71
N GLY A 11 -15.62 -10.46 -2.39
CA GLY A 11 -16.23 -11.67 -1.81
C GLY A 11 -15.30 -12.86 -1.59
N SER A 12 -14.02 -12.79 -1.98
CA SER A 12 -13.01 -13.86 -1.76
C SER A 12 -12.60 -14.08 -0.28
N GLY A 13 -13.10 -13.28 0.65
CA GLY A 13 -12.69 -13.33 2.05
C GLY A 13 -11.35 -12.62 2.34
N LYS A 14 -10.81 -11.87 1.37
CA LYS A 14 -9.55 -11.13 1.50
C LYS A 14 -9.45 -10.30 2.78
N GLY A 15 -10.48 -9.52 3.12
CA GLY A 15 -10.48 -8.71 4.33
C GLY A 15 -10.30 -9.54 5.61
N THR A 16 -11.03 -10.65 5.72
CA THR A 16 -10.93 -11.58 6.85
C THR A 16 -9.53 -12.19 6.97
N GLN A 17 -8.86 -12.47 5.85
CA GLN A 17 -7.49 -12.99 5.88
C GLN A 17 -6.47 -11.90 6.20
N SER A 18 -6.64 -10.69 5.67
CA SER A 18 -5.78 -9.54 5.99
C SER A 18 -5.71 -9.30 7.50
N GLU A 19 -6.86 -9.22 8.18
CA GLU A 19 -6.93 -8.95 9.62
C GLU A 19 -6.14 -9.99 10.42
N LYS A 20 -6.31 -11.29 10.09
CA LYS A 20 -5.59 -12.37 10.75
C LYS A 20 -4.08 -12.31 10.52
N LEU A 21 -3.65 -11.99 9.30
CA LEU A 21 -2.23 -11.86 8.96
C LEU A 21 -1.60 -10.65 9.66
N ILE A 22 -2.31 -9.53 9.71
CA ILE A 22 -1.88 -8.31 10.41
C ILE A 22 -1.63 -8.60 11.88
N GLU A 23 -2.59 -9.22 12.57
CA GLU A 23 -2.47 -9.57 14.00
C GLU A 23 -1.34 -10.57 14.25
N SER A 24 -1.24 -11.61 13.41
CA SER A 24 -0.29 -12.71 13.63
C SER A 24 1.17 -12.30 13.41
N TYR A 25 1.44 -11.37 12.48
CA TYR A 25 2.80 -10.96 12.09
C TYR A 25 3.14 -9.52 12.45
N GLY A 26 2.22 -8.78 13.11
CA GLY A 26 2.41 -7.37 13.46
C GLY A 26 2.60 -6.48 12.23
N LEU A 27 1.79 -6.70 11.18
CA LEU A 27 1.90 -5.99 9.90
C LEU A 27 1.12 -4.68 9.91
N VAL A 28 1.61 -3.68 9.19
CA VAL A 28 0.82 -2.48 8.88
C VAL A 28 0.04 -2.73 7.59
N HIS A 29 -1.27 -2.47 7.63
CA HIS A 29 -2.13 -2.62 6.46
C HIS A 29 -1.99 -1.42 5.52
N LEU A 30 -1.47 -1.68 4.31
CA LEU A 30 -1.38 -0.70 3.24
C LEU A 30 -2.45 -0.98 2.19
N SER A 31 -3.61 -0.38 2.38
CA SER A 31 -4.67 -0.30 1.38
C SER A 31 -4.58 1.05 0.66
N THR A 32 -4.37 1.05 -0.66
CA THR A 32 -4.24 2.29 -1.44
C THR A 32 -5.45 3.20 -1.30
N GLY A 33 -6.65 2.63 -1.20
CA GLY A 33 -7.88 3.39 -0.98
C GLY A 33 -7.94 4.06 0.39
N ASN A 34 -7.46 3.39 1.45
CA ASN A 34 -7.39 3.99 2.79
C ASN A 34 -6.30 5.05 2.86
N LEU A 35 -5.11 4.72 2.37
CA LEU A 35 -3.94 5.60 2.30
C LEU A 35 -4.28 6.92 1.61
N LEU A 36 -4.94 6.88 0.45
CA LEU A 36 -5.40 8.07 -0.27
C LEU A 36 -6.38 8.90 0.58
N ARG A 37 -7.37 8.25 1.19
CA ARG A 37 -8.37 8.95 2.03
C ARG A 37 -7.72 9.59 3.26
N GLU A 38 -6.78 8.92 3.90
CA GLU A 38 -6.05 9.42 5.07
C GLU A 38 -5.18 10.62 4.70
N GLU A 39 -4.39 10.53 3.64
CA GLU A 39 -3.55 11.64 3.16
C GLU A 39 -4.38 12.87 2.78
N ILE A 40 -5.55 12.66 2.16
CA ILE A 40 -6.51 13.73 1.84
C ILE A 40 -7.10 14.34 3.13
N ALA A 41 -7.52 13.51 4.08
CA ALA A 41 -8.10 13.97 5.35
C ALA A 41 -7.08 14.77 6.18
N ASN A 42 -5.82 14.33 6.15
CA ASN A 42 -4.69 14.98 6.82
C ASN A 42 -4.15 16.20 6.07
N GLN A 43 -4.72 16.55 4.91
CA GLN A 43 -4.33 17.70 4.07
C GLN A 43 -2.83 17.71 3.74
N THR A 44 -2.22 16.54 3.55
CA THR A 44 -0.80 16.46 3.21
C THR A 44 -0.57 16.96 1.79
N ARG A 45 0.67 17.30 1.45
CA ARG A 45 1.03 17.69 0.08
C ARG A 45 0.64 16.63 -0.96
N LEU A 46 0.86 15.34 -0.64
CA LEU A 46 0.50 14.22 -1.51
C LEU A 46 -1.02 14.03 -1.58
N GLY A 47 -1.71 14.15 -0.44
CA GLY A 47 -3.17 14.06 -0.35
C GLY A 47 -3.87 15.14 -1.15
N LEU A 48 -3.43 16.40 -1.05
CA LEU A 48 -3.98 17.51 -1.83
C LEU A 48 -3.78 17.31 -3.34
N SER A 49 -2.62 16.79 -3.75
CA SER A 49 -2.37 16.46 -5.16
C SER A 49 -3.27 15.32 -5.63
N ALA A 50 -3.41 14.25 -4.83
CA ALA A 50 -4.28 13.12 -5.14
C ALA A 50 -5.74 13.53 -5.25
N LYS A 51 -6.20 14.42 -4.34
CA LYS A 51 -7.56 14.97 -4.36
C LYS A 51 -7.88 15.66 -5.67
N ASP A 52 -6.97 16.48 -6.21
CA ASP A 52 -7.19 17.18 -7.48
C ASP A 52 -7.42 16.22 -8.66
N TYR A 53 -6.68 15.11 -8.73
CA TYR A 53 -6.92 14.06 -9.73
C TYR A 53 -8.28 13.36 -9.51
N MET A 54 -8.60 13.01 -8.26
CA MET A 54 -9.85 12.33 -7.92
C MET A 54 -11.08 13.20 -8.21
N ASP A 55 -11.05 14.48 -7.86
CA ASP A 55 -12.13 15.45 -8.10
C ASP A 55 -12.39 15.64 -9.61
N ARG A 56 -11.36 15.44 -10.46
CA ARG A 56 -11.45 15.46 -11.92
C ARG A 56 -11.85 14.11 -12.55
N GLY A 57 -12.12 13.09 -11.73
CA GLY A 57 -12.39 11.72 -12.20
C GLY A 57 -11.19 11.05 -12.85
N GLN A 58 -9.97 11.56 -12.61
CA GLN A 58 -8.73 11.03 -13.14
C GLN A 58 -8.11 10.02 -12.16
N LEU A 59 -7.33 9.08 -12.69
CA LEU A 59 -6.55 8.18 -11.87
C LEU A 59 -5.39 8.94 -11.21
N VAL A 60 -5.16 8.67 -9.93
CA VAL A 60 -4.00 9.21 -9.21
C VAL A 60 -2.73 8.59 -9.82
N PRO A 61 -1.71 9.39 -10.19
CA PRO A 61 -0.48 8.88 -10.77
C PRO A 61 0.26 7.89 -9.86
N ASP A 62 0.89 6.89 -10.46
CA ASP A 62 1.63 5.84 -9.74
C ASP A 62 2.69 6.40 -8.79
N GLU A 63 3.38 7.46 -9.19
CA GLU A 63 4.40 8.14 -8.39
C GLU A 63 3.85 8.72 -7.09
N VAL A 64 2.62 9.24 -7.13
CA VAL A 64 1.94 9.79 -5.93
C VAL A 64 1.64 8.66 -4.96
N VAL A 65 1.11 7.53 -5.46
CA VAL A 65 0.80 6.35 -4.63
C VAL A 65 2.06 5.76 -4.02
N ILE A 66 3.14 5.63 -4.79
CA ILE A 66 4.45 5.18 -4.29
C ILE A 66 5.00 6.13 -3.21
N GLY A 67 4.85 7.44 -3.40
CA GLY A 67 5.23 8.43 -2.40
C GLY A 67 4.49 8.26 -1.07
N MET A 68 3.19 7.97 -1.14
CA MET A 68 2.37 7.71 0.05
C MET A 68 2.76 6.39 0.73
N ILE A 69 3.06 5.35 -0.03
CA ILE A 69 3.57 4.07 0.52
C ILE A 69 4.91 4.29 1.23
N ARG A 70 5.83 5.02 0.62
CA ARG A 70 7.11 5.39 1.24
C ARG A 70 6.91 6.12 2.57
N SER A 71 6.04 7.13 2.59
CA SER A 71 5.67 7.86 3.81
C SER A 71 5.16 6.92 4.90
N SER A 72 4.26 5.98 4.55
CA SER A 72 3.73 5.01 5.51
C SER A 72 4.79 4.06 6.06
N ILE A 73 5.72 3.58 5.22
CA ILE A 73 6.85 2.76 5.67
C ILE A 73 7.73 3.54 6.64
N ASP A 74 8.08 4.79 6.29
CA ASP A 74 8.95 5.65 7.10
C ASP A 74 8.33 6.02 8.46
N ASN A 75 7.01 6.19 8.50
CA ASN A 75 6.27 6.50 9.73
C ASN A 75 6.03 5.27 10.64
N ASN A 76 6.36 4.06 10.19
CA ASN A 76 6.16 2.81 10.94
C ASN A 76 7.47 2.00 11.10
N PRO A 77 8.51 2.56 11.73
CA PRO A 77 9.84 1.93 11.81
C PRO A 77 9.86 0.63 12.65
N SER A 78 8.88 0.44 13.54
CA SER A 78 8.75 -0.73 14.40
C SER A 78 7.83 -1.81 13.84
N ALA A 79 7.31 -1.65 12.62
CA ALA A 79 6.40 -2.63 12.01
C ALA A 79 7.10 -3.97 11.79
N GLY A 80 6.39 -5.07 12.05
CA GLY A 80 6.83 -6.42 11.70
C GLY A 80 6.95 -6.60 10.18
N GLY A 81 6.17 -5.82 9.42
CA GLY A 81 6.26 -5.64 7.98
C GLY A 81 4.97 -5.01 7.44
N PHE A 82 4.70 -5.18 6.15
CA PHE A 82 3.58 -4.50 5.49
C PHE A 82 2.72 -5.48 4.69
N LEU A 83 1.40 -5.31 4.79
CA LEU A 83 0.44 -6.03 3.94
C LEU A 83 -0.09 -5.06 2.88
N PHE A 84 0.27 -5.29 1.62
CA PHE A 84 -0.16 -4.51 0.47
C PHE A 84 -1.47 -5.11 -0.08
N ASP A 85 -2.57 -4.38 0.08
CA ASP A 85 -3.90 -4.81 -0.35
C ASP A 85 -4.32 -4.08 -1.62
N GLY A 86 -4.38 -4.82 -2.73
CA GLY A 86 -4.79 -4.28 -4.03
C GLY A 86 -3.75 -3.36 -4.68
N PHE A 87 -2.48 -3.50 -4.30
CA PHE A 87 -1.30 -2.87 -4.89
C PHE A 87 -0.15 -3.90 -4.92
N PRO A 88 0.69 -3.95 -5.96
CA PRO A 88 0.65 -3.17 -7.21
C PRO A 88 -0.37 -3.69 -8.22
N ARG A 89 -0.97 -2.81 -9.03
CA ARG A 89 -1.93 -3.11 -10.11
C ARG A 89 -1.34 -3.05 -11.52
N THR A 90 -0.17 -2.44 -11.68
CA THR A 90 0.54 -2.34 -12.96
C THR A 90 1.96 -2.86 -12.81
N VAL A 91 2.59 -3.22 -13.93
CA VAL A 91 4.01 -3.61 -13.95
C VAL A 91 4.89 -2.44 -13.48
N ALA A 92 4.56 -1.21 -13.87
CA ALA A 92 5.29 -0.01 -13.44
C ALA A 92 5.24 0.17 -11.92
N GLN A 93 4.07 -0.03 -11.30
CA GLN A 93 3.92 0.00 -9.83
C GLN A 93 4.72 -1.11 -9.15
N SER A 94 4.79 -2.30 -9.76
CA SER A 94 5.56 -3.43 -9.23
C SER A 94 7.06 -3.11 -9.20
N ILE A 95 7.60 -2.60 -10.31
CA ILE A 95 9.00 -2.16 -10.39
C ILE A 95 9.30 -1.05 -9.38
N ALA A 96 8.39 -0.08 -9.26
CA ALA A 96 8.58 1.02 -8.31
C ALA A 96 8.55 0.54 -6.85
N LEU A 97 7.71 -0.44 -6.52
CA LEU A 97 7.67 -1.06 -5.20
C LEU A 97 8.95 -1.83 -4.89
N ASP A 98 9.46 -2.62 -5.85
CA ASP A 98 10.71 -3.37 -5.69
C ASP A 98 11.88 -2.43 -5.42
N ASN A 99 11.99 -1.34 -6.19
CA ASN A 99 13.03 -0.33 -5.98
C ASN A 99 12.91 0.32 -4.60
N LEU A 100 11.69 0.70 -4.18
CA LEU A 100 11.44 1.30 -2.86
C LEU A 100 11.86 0.35 -1.73
N LEU A 101 11.49 -0.93 -1.81
CA LEU A 101 11.83 -1.91 -0.77
C LEU A 101 13.33 -2.21 -0.77
N ALA A 102 13.99 -2.27 -1.93
CA ALA A 102 15.43 -2.45 -2.03
C ALA A 102 16.20 -1.32 -1.33
N GLU A 103 15.76 -0.06 -1.47
CA GLU A 103 16.32 1.09 -0.72
C GLU A 103 16.21 0.91 0.81
N LYS A 104 15.24 0.12 1.27
CA LYS A 104 15.01 -0.20 2.68
C LYS A 104 15.62 -1.53 3.12
N ASN A 105 16.47 -2.16 2.29
CA ASN A 105 17.00 -3.51 2.49
C ASN A 105 15.90 -4.55 2.76
N ALA A 106 14.80 -4.44 2.01
CA ALA A 106 13.64 -5.29 2.10
C ALA A 106 13.20 -5.78 0.71
N GLN A 107 12.27 -6.72 0.68
CA GLN A 107 11.69 -7.28 -0.53
C GLN A 107 10.24 -7.68 -0.25
N ILE A 108 9.50 -8.09 -1.28
CA ILE A 108 8.24 -8.82 -1.08
C ILE A 108 8.57 -10.29 -0.79
N ASP A 109 8.05 -10.80 0.33
CA ASP A 109 8.30 -12.17 0.77
C ASP A 109 7.22 -13.14 0.27
N LEU A 110 5.99 -12.66 0.07
CA LEU A 110 4.87 -13.48 -0.37
C LEU A 110 3.87 -12.69 -1.22
N PHE A 111 3.47 -13.28 -2.35
CA PHE A 111 2.28 -12.90 -3.09
C PHE A 111 1.20 -13.96 -2.85
N LEU A 112 0.07 -13.57 -2.26
CA LEU A 112 -1.06 -14.44 -1.99
C LEU A 112 -2.28 -14.00 -2.79
N ALA A 113 -2.85 -14.92 -3.58
CA ALA A 113 -4.08 -14.72 -4.32
C ALA A 113 -5.18 -15.63 -3.76
N LEU A 114 -6.33 -15.04 -3.42
CA LEU A 114 -7.52 -15.70 -2.88
C LEU A 114 -8.68 -15.70 -3.88
#